data_AF-A0A553ZPW2-F1
#
_entry.id   AF-A0A553ZPW2-F1
#
_cell.length_a   1.000
_cell.length_b   1.000
_cell.length_c   1.000
_cell.angle_alpha   90.00
_cell.angle_beta   90.00
_cell.angle_gamma   90.00
#
_symmetry.space_group_name_H-M   'P 1'
#
loop_
_entity.id
_entity.type
_entity.pdbx_description
1 polymer ?
#
loop_
_entity_poly.entity_id
_entity_poly.type
_entity_poly.pdbx_seq_one_letter_code
_entity_poly.pdbx_strand_id
1 'polypeptide(L)'
;MIRRGVTRTDGRNAMPIDLTAASVTEAVQKAFEGTEDERVKELFIRLVQHLHDFTREVRLTGDEWFKAMDFLERVGKTCTPTRQEFVLLSDILGLSVLLDLVHHPGSGSATDSTLLGPFYVEGRPTAENGSDISGEVTGTPMFFNGRVLDSDGAPVAVPGWTPGTATGRAPTTCRCRTNCMVSWPCVPC
;
A
#
# COMPACT_ATOMS: atom_id res chain seq x y z
N MET A 1 -59.77 -13.70 -19.68
CA MET A 1 -59.95 -13.00 -20.97
C MET A 1 -58.60 -12.43 -21.39
N ILE A 2 -57.72 -13.29 -21.95
CA ILE A 2 -57.06 -13.17 -23.28
C ILE A 2 -56.49 -11.77 -23.54
N ARG A 3 -55.17 -11.55 -23.63
CA ARG A 3 -54.25 -11.85 -24.77
C ARG A 3 -52.83 -11.46 -24.31
N ARG A 4 -51.70 -11.88 -24.86
CA ARG A 4 -51.18 -12.89 -25.81
C ARG A 4 -49.65 -12.73 -25.67
N GLY A 5 -48.89 -13.79 -25.89
CA GLY A 5 -47.44 -13.77 -25.73
C GLY A 5 -46.72 -12.79 -26.66
N VAL A 6 -45.56 -12.34 -26.19
CA VAL A 6 -44.48 -11.85 -27.03
C VAL A 6 -43.31 -12.82 -26.81
N THR A 7 -43.27 -13.87 -27.63
CA THR A 7 -42.05 -14.59 -27.93
C THR A 7 -41.23 -13.67 -28.82
N ARG A 8 -40.30 -12.91 -28.25
CA ARG A 8 -39.23 -12.29 -29.04
C ARG A 8 -38.03 -13.23 -29.03
N THR A 9 -38.00 -14.09 -30.04
CA THR A 9 -36.79 -14.77 -30.51
C THR A 9 -35.81 -13.72 -31.01
N ASP A 10 -34.82 -13.34 -30.17
CA ASP A 10 -33.57 -12.75 -30.66
C ASP A 10 -32.62 -13.92 -30.93
N GLY A 11 -32.47 -14.26 -32.21
CA GLY A 11 -31.60 -15.34 -32.72
C GLY A 11 -30.12 -14.96 -32.68
N ARG A 12 -29.63 -14.49 -31.54
CA ARG A 12 -28.21 -14.60 -31.23
C ARG A 12 -28.01 -15.97 -30.60
N ASN A 13 -27.26 -16.80 -31.30
CA ASN A 13 -26.82 -18.13 -30.87
C ASN A 13 -26.09 -17.99 -29.52
N ALA A 14 -26.83 -17.95 -28.41
CA ALA A 14 -26.28 -18.09 -27.08
C ALA A 14 -25.88 -19.56 -26.98
N MET A 15 -24.65 -19.87 -27.40
CA MET A 15 -24.04 -21.12 -26.99
C MET A 15 -24.17 -21.17 -25.47
N PRO A 16 -24.82 -22.18 -24.90
CA PRO A 16 -24.80 -22.35 -23.45
C PRO A 16 -23.32 -22.46 -23.11
N ILE A 17 -22.79 -21.46 -22.39
CA ILE A 17 -21.42 -21.53 -21.93
C ILE A 17 -21.43 -22.65 -20.89
N ASP A 18 -20.98 -23.84 -21.29
CA ASP A 18 -20.75 -24.96 -20.39
C ASP A 18 -19.55 -24.60 -19.50
N LEU A 19 -19.81 -23.74 -18.52
CA LEU A 19 -18.83 -23.28 -17.55
C LEU A 19 -18.66 -24.36 -16.50
N THR A 20 -17.45 -24.91 -16.45
CA THR A 20 -17.02 -25.84 -15.42
C THR A 20 -16.05 -25.14 -14.48
N ALA A 21 -15.79 -25.74 -13.32
CA ALA A 21 -14.76 -25.24 -12.40
C ALA A 21 -13.36 -25.12 -13.05
N ALA A 22 -13.10 -25.90 -14.10
CA ALA A 22 -11.87 -25.86 -14.88
C ALA A 22 -11.90 -24.76 -15.97
N SER A 23 -13.02 -24.58 -16.68
CA SER A 23 -13.10 -23.65 -17.81
C SER A 23 -13.44 -22.20 -17.44
N VAL A 24 -13.94 -21.95 -16.22
CA VAL A 24 -14.38 -20.61 -15.81
C VAL A 24 -13.24 -19.58 -15.73
N THR A 25 -12.02 -19.98 -15.35
CA THR A 25 -10.87 -19.04 -15.32
C THR A 25 -10.56 -18.50 -16.71
N GLU A 26 -10.43 -19.38 -17.70
CA GLU A 26 -10.13 -18.98 -19.07
C GLU A 26 -11.26 -18.12 -19.64
N ALA A 27 -12.52 -18.47 -19.36
CA ALA A 27 -13.67 -17.69 -19.80
C ALA A 27 -13.67 -16.26 -19.22
N VAL A 28 -13.33 -16.10 -17.93
CA VAL A 28 -13.22 -14.77 -17.30
C VAL A 28 -12.00 -14.00 -17.82
N GLN A 29 -10.86 -14.65 -18.00
CA GLN A 29 -9.66 -14.00 -18.56
C GLN A 29 -9.92 -13.47 -19.97
N LYS A 30 -10.64 -14.22 -20.82
CA LYS A 30 -11.07 -13.75 -22.15
C LYS A 30 -11.91 -12.49 -22.11
N ALA A 31 -12.71 -12.27 -21.05
CA ALA A 31 -13.49 -11.05 -20.90
C ALA A 31 -12.61 -9.79 -20.73
N PHE A 32 -11.36 -9.94 -20.29
CA PHE A 32 -10.40 -8.84 -20.17
C PHE A 32 -9.58 -8.57 -21.43
N GLU A 33 -9.69 -9.40 -22.49
CA GLU A 33 -8.91 -9.23 -23.73
C GLU A 33 -9.14 -7.88 -24.43
N GLY A 34 -10.33 -7.30 -24.28
CA GLY A 34 -10.69 -5.99 -24.84
C GLY A 34 -10.20 -4.77 -24.05
N THR A 35 -9.38 -4.96 -23.00
CA THR A 35 -8.84 -3.86 -22.19
C THR A 35 -7.78 -3.10 -22.99
N GLU A 36 -7.92 -1.77 -23.13
CA GLU A 36 -7.00 -0.93 -23.91
C GLU A 36 -5.60 -0.82 -23.28
N ASP A 37 -5.53 -0.73 -21.95
CA ASP A 37 -4.27 -0.70 -21.23
C ASP A 37 -3.72 -2.12 -21.06
N GLU A 38 -2.64 -2.42 -21.79
CA GLU A 38 -1.97 -3.72 -21.79
C GLU A 38 -1.46 -4.13 -20.40
N ARG A 39 -1.01 -3.17 -19.57
CA ARG A 39 -0.52 -3.48 -18.22
C ARG A 39 -1.67 -3.80 -17.29
N VAL A 40 -2.75 -3.03 -17.34
CA VAL A 40 -3.97 -3.31 -16.57
C VAL A 40 -4.53 -4.68 -16.97
N LYS A 41 -4.57 -4.99 -18.28
CA LYS A 41 -5.00 -6.30 -18.78
C LYS A 41 -4.19 -7.44 -18.17
N GLU A 42 -2.86 -7.33 -18.21
CA GLU A 42 -1.96 -8.32 -17.62
C GLU A 42 -2.24 -8.52 -16.12
N LEU A 43 -2.36 -7.42 -15.37
CA LEU A 43 -2.63 -7.46 -13.92
C LEU A 43 -3.94 -8.18 -13.59
N PHE A 44 -5.03 -7.86 -14.31
CA PHE A 44 -6.32 -8.50 -14.07
C PHE A 44 -6.35 -9.97 -14.47
N ILE A 45 -5.72 -10.35 -15.59
CA ILE A 45 -5.61 -11.76 -16.00
C ILE A 45 -4.91 -12.59 -14.91
N ARG A 46 -3.80 -12.07 -14.37
CA ARG A 46 -3.05 -12.73 -13.29
C ARG A 46 -3.82 -12.74 -11.97
N LEU A 47 -4.50 -11.66 -11.62
CA LEU A 47 -5.32 -11.58 -10.42
C LEU A 47 -6.44 -12.62 -10.43
N VAL A 48 -7.18 -12.73 -11.55
CA VAL A 48 -8.24 -13.73 -11.72
C VAL A 48 -7.69 -15.14 -11.58
N GLN A 49 -6.52 -15.40 -12.18
CA GLN A 49 -5.84 -16.70 -12.04
C GLN A 49 -5.61 -17.05 -10.57
N HIS A 50 -4.90 -16.19 -9.83
CA HIS A 50 -4.56 -16.44 -8.43
C HIS A 50 -5.79 -16.55 -7.53
N LEU A 51 -6.83 -15.74 -7.76
CA LEU A 51 -8.06 -15.79 -6.98
C LEU A 51 -8.82 -17.12 -7.19
N HIS A 52 -8.94 -17.57 -8.44
CA HIS A 52 -9.60 -18.84 -8.75
C HIS A 52 -8.77 -20.03 -8.25
N ASP A 53 -7.44 -19.98 -8.35
CA ASP A 53 -6.56 -21.03 -7.85
C ASP A 53 -6.66 -21.14 -6.33
N PHE A 54 -6.61 -20.02 -5.60
CA PHE A 54 -6.85 -19.98 -4.15
C PHE A 54 -8.20 -20.59 -3.78
N THR A 55 -9.27 -20.23 -4.50
CA THR A 55 -10.62 -20.76 -4.27
C THR A 55 -10.67 -22.29 -4.39
N ARG A 56 -9.99 -22.86 -5.39
CA ARG A 56 -9.91 -24.31 -5.59
C ARG A 56 -9.03 -24.99 -4.55
N GLU A 57 -7.88 -24.38 -4.23
CA GLU A 57 -6.91 -24.89 -3.28
C GLU A 57 -7.54 -25.09 -1.90
N VAL A 58 -8.23 -24.07 -1.38
CA VAL A 58 -8.87 -24.13 -0.06
C VAL A 58 -10.27 -24.76 -0.10
N ARG A 59 -10.78 -25.07 -1.29
CA ARG A 59 -12.15 -25.53 -1.54
C ARG A 59 -13.18 -24.62 -0.86
N LEU A 60 -13.07 -23.31 -1.13
CA LEU A 60 -13.87 -22.27 -0.49
C LEU A 60 -15.37 -22.60 -0.54
N THR A 61 -16.01 -22.60 0.63
CA THR A 61 -17.45 -22.87 0.74
C THR A 61 -18.28 -21.62 0.53
N GLY A 62 -19.57 -21.80 0.21
CA GLY A 62 -20.51 -20.67 0.07
C GLY A 62 -20.63 -19.83 1.35
N ASP A 63 -20.64 -20.47 2.52
CA ASP A 63 -20.75 -19.77 3.80
C ASP A 63 -19.49 -18.95 4.12
N GLU A 64 -18.30 -19.48 3.82
CA GLU A 64 -17.04 -18.74 3.95
C GLU A 64 -16.97 -17.58 2.96
N TRP A 65 -17.45 -17.79 1.73
CA TRP A 65 -17.55 -16.74 0.73
C TRP A 65 -18.45 -15.59 1.20
N PHE A 66 -19.65 -15.89 1.74
CA PHE A 66 -20.53 -14.85 2.29
C PHE A 66 -19.88 -14.07 3.45
N LYS A 67 -19.14 -14.76 4.33
CA LYS A 67 -18.39 -14.10 5.41
C LYS A 67 -17.29 -13.18 4.86
N ALA A 68 -16.58 -13.60 3.82
CA ALA A 68 -15.56 -12.78 3.16
C ALA A 68 -16.18 -11.54 2.50
N MET A 69 -17.34 -11.68 1.83
CA MET A 69 -18.06 -10.56 1.25
C MET A 69 -18.54 -9.57 2.31
N ASP A 70 -19.12 -10.04 3.42
CA ASP A 70 -19.51 -9.17 4.55
C ASP A 70 -18.29 -8.43 5.12
N PHE A 71 -17.14 -9.09 5.27
CA PHE A 71 -15.92 -8.45 5.71
C PHE A 71 -15.49 -7.31 4.78
N LEU A 72 -15.41 -7.57 3.46
CA LEU A 72 -15.02 -6.57 2.47
C LEU A 72 -16.02 -5.41 2.40
N GLU A 73 -17.31 -5.69 2.54
CA GLU A 73 -18.34 -4.66 2.61
C GLU A 73 -18.16 -3.75 3.83
N ARG A 74 -17.88 -4.32 5.02
CA ARG A 74 -17.62 -3.53 6.23
C ARG A 74 -16.35 -2.69 6.12
N VAL A 75 -15.29 -3.22 5.51
CA VAL A 75 -14.05 -2.48 5.20
C VAL A 75 -14.40 -1.27 4.32
N GLY A 76 -15.12 -1.50 3.21
CA GLY A 76 -15.55 -0.43 2.30
C GLY A 76 -16.43 0.63 2.96
N LYS A 77 -17.40 0.22 3.80
CA LYS A 77 -18.28 1.15 4.54
C LYS A 77 -17.54 1.98 5.60
N THR A 78 -16.37 1.52 6.03
CA THR A 78 -15.56 2.19 7.06
C THR A 78 -14.58 3.20 6.43
N CYS A 79 -14.36 3.13 5.12
CA CYS A 79 -13.58 4.13 4.40
C CYS A 79 -14.24 5.51 4.45
N THR A 80 -13.42 6.55 4.66
CA THR A 80 -13.80 7.97 4.60
C THR A 80 -12.76 8.74 3.78
N PRO A 81 -12.99 10.02 3.42
CA PRO A 81 -11.99 10.81 2.69
C PRO A 81 -10.62 10.89 3.39
N THR A 82 -10.61 10.76 4.72
CA THR A 82 -9.39 10.81 5.55
C THR A 82 -8.96 9.45 6.07
N ARG A 83 -9.69 8.37 5.79
CA ARG A 83 -9.44 7.02 6.32
C ARG A 83 -9.61 5.98 5.21
N GLN A 84 -8.51 5.38 4.77
CA GLN A 84 -8.50 4.40 3.68
C GLN A 84 -8.30 2.98 4.22
N GLU A 85 -9.39 2.28 4.54
CA GLU A 85 -9.32 0.94 5.16
C GLU A 85 -8.76 -0.13 4.22
N PHE A 86 -8.89 0.02 2.90
CA PHE A 86 -8.26 -0.91 1.97
C PHE A 86 -6.72 -0.81 1.98
N VAL A 87 -6.17 0.38 2.24
CA VAL A 87 -4.72 0.56 2.42
C VAL A 87 -4.28 -0.09 3.73
N LEU A 88 -5.04 0.11 4.81
CA LEU A 88 -4.76 -0.56 6.09
C LEU A 88 -4.91 -2.08 6.02
N LEU A 89 -5.90 -2.58 5.26
CA LEU A 89 -6.04 -4.00 4.99
C LEU A 89 -4.84 -4.54 4.21
N SER A 90 -4.34 -3.77 3.24
CA SER A 90 -3.09 -4.09 2.52
C SER A 90 -1.90 -4.18 3.47
N ASP A 91 -1.80 -3.30 4.47
CA ASP A 91 -0.75 -3.35 5.50
C ASP A 91 -0.86 -4.62 6.36
N ILE A 92 -2.08 -4.98 6.79
CA ILE A 92 -2.33 -6.20 7.58
C ILE A 92 -2.01 -7.47 6.78
N LEU A 93 -2.31 -7.47 5.48
CA LEU A 93 -2.01 -8.59 4.58
C LEU A 93 -0.54 -8.60 4.13
N GLY A 94 0.26 -7.58 4.47
CA GLY A 94 1.66 -7.45 4.09
C GLY A 94 1.90 -7.09 2.61
N LEU A 95 0.84 -6.77 1.85
CA LEU A 95 0.94 -6.45 0.43
C LEU A 95 1.75 -5.17 0.19
N SER A 96 1.55 -4.16 1.03
CA SER A 96 2.24 -2.88 0.90
C SER A 96 3.74 -3.04 1.19
N VAL A 97 4.12 -3.86 2.17
CA VAL A 97 5.53 -4.16 2.47
C VAL A 97 6.15 -4.94 1.31
N LEU A 98 5.43 -5.94 0.79
CA LEU A 98 5.88 -6.67 -0.40
C LEU A 98 6.09 -5.72 -1.60
N LEU A 99 5.18 -4.77 -1.80
CA LEU A 99 5.29 -3.78 -2.86
C LEU A 99 6.55 -2.92 -2.70
N ASP A 100 6.85 -2.47 -1.48
CA ASP A 100 8.05 -1.69 -1.19
C ASP A 100 9.33 -2.49 -1.47
N LEU A 101 9.40 -3.75 -0.99
CA LEU A 101 10.56 -4.62 -1.20
C LEU A 101 10.81 -4.96 -2.68
N VAL A 102 9.76 -5.06 -3.50
CA VAL A 102 9.88 -5.30 -4.94
C VAL A 102 10.49 -4.10 -5.68
N HIS A 103 10.18 -2.89 -5.24
CA HIS A 103 10.64 -1.65 -5.91
C HIS A 103 11.92 -1.08 -5.32
N HIS A 104 12.19 -1.33 -4.04
CA HIS A 104 13.34 -0.83 -3.30
C HIS A 104 14.12 -2.00 -2.69
N PRO A 105 14.71 -2.89 -3.51
CA PRO A 105 15.54 -3.97 -2.98
C PRO A 105 16.72 -3.34 -2.23
N GLY A 106 16.92 -3.76 -0.97
CA GLY A 106 17.95 -3.19 -0.12
C GLY A 106 19.31 -3.18 -0.81
N SER A 107 19.89 -1.99 -1.02
CA SER A 107 21.28 -1.84 -1.41
C SER A 107 22.10 -1.90 -0.14
N GLY A 108 22.94 -2.92 0.05
CA GLY A 108 23.45 -3.36 1.36
C GLY A 108 24.04 -2.32 2.35
N SER A 109 24.39 -1.10 1.93
CA SER A 109 24.82 -0.01 2.83
C SER A 109 23.76 1.08 3.07
N ALA A 110 22.63 1.07 2.36
CA ALA A 110 21.53 2.01 2.53
C ALA A 110 20.60 1.57 3.68
N THR A 111 19.93 2.55 4.28
CA THR A 111 18.85 2.28 5.24
C THR A 111 17.66 1.68 4.50
N ASP A 112 17.10 0.59 5.02
CA ASP A 112 15.96 -0.08 4.42
C ASP A 112 14.75 0.87 4.32
N SER A 113 14.05 0.78 3.18
CA SER A 113 12.79 1.50 2.98
C SER A 113 11.69 0.92 3.87
N THR A 114 10.70 1.75 4.15
CA THR A 114 9.42 1.31 4.69
C THR A 114 8.33 2.23 4.21
N LEU A 115 7.09 1.77 4.32
CA LEU A 115 5.93 2.53 3.90
C LEU A 115 5.72 3.76 4.77
N LEU A 116 5.26 4.82 4.13
CA LEU A 116 4.97 6.10 4.76
C LEU A 116 3.89 6.02 5.86
N GLY A 117 2.96 5.06 5.73
CA GLY A 117 1.81 4.90 6.61
C GLY A 117 0.74 6.00 6.45
N PRO A 118 -0.45 5.85 7.06
CA PRO A 118 -1.59 6.76 6.88
C PRO A 118 -1.47 8.08 7.64
N PHE A 119 -0.41 8.27 8.43
CA PHE A 119 -0.25 9.40 9.35
C PHE A 119 0.62 10.53 8.81
N TYR A 120 1.09 10.40 7.57
CA TYR A 120 1.81 11.49 6.92
C TYR A 120 0.90 12.69 6.66
N VAL A 121 1.43 13.87 6.95
CA VAL A 121 0.76 15.15 6.72
C VAL A 121 1.76 16.06 6.01
N GLU A 122 1.39 16.52 4.82
CA GLU A 122 2.21 17.47 4.06
C GLU A 122 2.26 18.84 4.76
N GLY A 123 3.36 19.57 4.57
CA GLY A 123 3.50 20.93 5.10
C GLY A 123 3.73 21.00 6.62
N ARG A 124 4.27 19.94 7.24
CA ARG A 124 4.74 20.00 8.64
C ARG A 124 5.79 21.11 8.81
N PRO A 125 5.76 21.85 9.94
CA PRO A 125 6.77 22.88 10.23
C PRO A 125 8.20 22.31 10.21
N THR A 126 9.15 23.08 9.71
CA THR A 126 10.57 22.77 9.81
C THR A 126 11.10 23.13 11.20
N ALA A 127 12.09 22.39 11.68
CA ALA A 127 12.73 22.62 12.97
C ALA A 127 14.26 22.53 12.84
N GLU A 128 14.98 23.33 13.61
CA GLU A 128 16.45 23.28 13.64
C GLU A 128 16.96 22.03 14.36
N ASN A 129 18.17 21.58 14.02
CA ASN A 129 18.79 20.47 14.74
C ASN A 129 19.03 20.84 16.21
N GLY A 130 18.49 20.05 17.11
CA GLY A 130 18.47 20.24 18.55
C GLY A 130 17.08 20.57 19.09
N SER A 131 16.15 20.95 18.20
CA SER A 131 14.82 21.42 18.59
C SER A 131 13.96 20.34 19.26
N ASP A 132 13.01 20.81 20.06
CA ASP A 132 11.94 19.97 20.59
C ASP A 132 10.76 19.94 19.61
N ILE A 133 10.50 18.76 19.04
CA ILE A 133 9.40 18.54 18.10
C ILE A 133 8.14 17.96 18.77
N SER A 134 8.13 17.83 20.10
CA SER A 134 6.96 17.28 20.81
C SER A 134 5.77 18.22 20.89
N GLY A 135 5.98 19.52 20.71
CA GLY A 135 4.92 20.53 20.84
C GLY A 135 4.25 20.45 22.22
N GLU A 136 2.92 20.30 22.24
CA GLU A 136 2.10 20.21 23.46
C GLU A 136 1.82 18.76 23.90
N VAL A 137 2.44 17.76 23.26
CA VAL A 137 2.18 16.35 23.55
C VAL A 137 2.83 15.92 24.87
N THR A 138 2.04 15.42 25.80
CA THR A 138 2.53 14.90 27.08
C THR A 138 3.15 13.51 26.91
N GLY A 139 4.38 13.31 27.40
CA GLY A 139 5.06 12.01 27.34
C GLY A 139 6.46 12.04 27.96
N THR A 140 7.10 10.87 27.98
CA THR A 140 8.48 10.71 28.48
C THR A 140 9.48 11.28 27.45
N PRO A 141 10.35 12.22 27.85
CA PRO A 141 11.38 12.75 26.95
C PRO A 141 12.30 11.64 26.41
N MET A 142 12.54 11.65 25.10
CA MET A 142 13.51 10.82 24.38
C MET A 142 14.49 11.72 23.65
N PHE A 143 15.76 11.32 23.59
CA PHE A 143 16.76 12.03 22.80
C PHE A 143 17.10 11.18 21.58
N PHE A 144 17.15 11.80 20.40
CA PHE A 144 17.52 11.14 19.16
C PHE A 144 18.70 11.88 18.52
N ASN A 145 19.70 11.14 18.08
CA ASN A 145 20.82 11.64 17.30
C ASN A 145 21.18 10.64 16.20
N GLY A 146 21.74 11.14 15.10
CA GLY A 146 22.07 10.33 13.93
C GLY A 146 22.97 11.07 12.95
N ARG A 147 23.41 10.37 11.90
CA ARG A 147 24.15 10.92 10.78
C ARG A 147 23.50 10.45 9.48
N VAL A 148 23.45 11.33 8.49
CA VAL A 148 23.04 10.99 7.12
C VAL A 148 24.32 10.78 6.33
N LEU A 149 24.50 9.56 5.82
CA LEU A 149 25.67 9.14 5.05
C LEU A 149 25.25 8.71 3.66
N ASP A 150 26.14 8.83 2.69
CA ASP A 150 25.97 8.22 1.37
C ASP A 150 26.33 6.73 1.40
N SER A 151 26.24 6.08 0.24
CA SER A 151 26.55 4.66 0.07
C SER A 151 28.00 4.30 0.37
N ASP A 152 28.92 5.27 0.29
CA ASP A 152 30.35 5.14 0.56
C ASP A 152 30.68 5.48 2.03
N GLY A 153 29.68 5.87 2.82
CA GLY A 153 29.81 6.22 4.23
C GLY A 153 30.27 7.66 4.47
N ALA A 154 30.33 8.50 3.44
CA ALA A 154 30.68 9.91 3.58
C ALA A 154 29.44 10.73 4.01
N PRO A 155 29.61 11.78 4.85
CA PRO A 155 28.49 12.62 5.26
C PRO A 155 27.84 13.37 4.09
N VAL A 156 26.51 13.29 3.99
CA VAL A 156 25.74 14.05 2.99
C VAL A 156 25.44 15.44 3.52
N ALA A 157 25.73 16.47 2.72
CA ALA A 157 25.35 17.83 3.01
C ALA A 157 23.84 18.03 2.77
N VAL A 158 23.06 18.27 3.82
CA VAL A 158 21.62 18.57 3.69
C VAL A 158 21.41 20.10 3.60
N PRO A 159 20.61 20.65 2.69
CA PRO A 159 20.38 22.10 2.64
C PRO A 159 19.87 22.65 3.99
N GLY A 160 20.54 23.68 4.54
CA GLY A 160 20.36 24.13 5.93
C GLY A 160 21.37 23.55 6.93
N TRP A 161 22.29 22.69 6.47
CA TRP A 161 23.43 22.15 7.21
C TRP A 161 24.70 22.89 6.85
N THR A 162 25.34 23.48 7.86
CA THR A 162 26.77 23.79 7.82
C THR A 162 27.47 22.84 8.79
N PRO A 163 28.49 22.06 8.36
CA PRO A 163 29.32 21.34 9.29
C PRO A 163 30.05 22.39 10.13
N GLY A 164 29.65 22.52 11.40
CA GLY A 164 30.27 23.48 12.31
C GLY A 164 31.75 23.18 12.43
N THR A 165 32.60 24.15 12.09
CA THR A 165 33.98 24.25 12.53
C THR A 165 33.97 24.49 14.05
N ALA A 166 33.69 23.45 14.82
CA ALA A 166 33.80 23.46 16.27
C ALA A 166 35.00 22.59 16.65
N THR A 167 36.14 23.25 16.82
CA THR A 167 37.26 22.79 17.62
C THR A 167 36.75 22.09 18.88
N GLY A 168 36.96 20.77 18.96
CA GLY A 168 36.92 19.95 20.17
C GLY A 168 35.79 20.24 21.17
N ARG A 169 34.77 19.38 21.14
CA ARG A 169 33.76 19.10 22.21
C ARG A 169 32.36 19.70 21.98
N ALA A 170 31.44 18.90 21.41
CA ALA A 170 30.06 18.70 21.89
C ALA A 170 29.23 17.80 20.93
N PRO A 171 28.38 16.87 21.41
CA PRO A 171 27.32 16.27 20.63
C PRO A 171 26.04 17.10 20.79
N THR A 172 25.56 17.74 19.72
CA THR A 172 24.29 18.47 19.71
C THR A 172 23.11 17.49 19.68
N THR A 173 22.19 17.64 20.62
CA THR A 173 21.16 16.67 20.98
C THR A 173 19.77 17.18 20.59
N CYS A 174 19.02 16.49 19.73
CA CYS A 174 17.57 16.76 19.55
C CYS A 174 16.78 16.06 20.66
N ARG A 175 15.82 16.78 21.26
CA ARG A 175 14.93 16.26 22.31
C ARG A 175 13.53 16.03 21.73
N CYS A 176 13.06 14.79 21.62
CA CYS A 176 11.69 14.49 21.22
C CYS A 176 10.95 13.82 22.39
N ARG A 177 9.85 14.37 22.92
CA ARG A 177 8.97 13.61 23.84
C ARG A 177 8.11 12.61 23.06
N THR A 178 8.67 11.42 22.86
CA THR A 178 8.08 10.12 22.44
C THR A 178 7.14 10.03 21.22
N ASN A 179 7.36 8.94 20.46
CA ASN A 179 6.62 8.41 19.31
C ASN A 179 6.49 9.31 18.07
N CYS A 180 7.61 9.86 17.61
CA CYS A 180 7.73 10.23 16.21
C CYS A 180 8.06 8.96 15.41
N MET A 181 7.05 8.35 14.78
CA MET A 181 7.31 7.58 13.56
C MET A 181 7.97 8.55 12.59
N VAL A 182 9.25 8.36 12.34
CA VAL A 182 10.04 9.27 11.50
C VAL A 182 9.70 8.96 10.04
N SER A 183 8.58 9.49 9.56
CA SER A 183 8.31 9.64 8.13
C SER A 183 8.68 11.05 7.69
N TRP A 184 9.97 11.35 7.76
CA TRP A 184 10.49 12.49 7.00
C TRP A 184 10.65 12.05 5.54
N PRO A 185 10.18 12.83 4.56
CA PRO A 185 10.48 12.54 3.18
C PRO A 185 12.00 12.62 2.99
N CYS A 186 12.62 11.52 2.60
CA CYS A 186 13.85 11.57 1.82
C CYS A 186 13.50 12.35 0.56
N VAL A 187 13.86 13.63 0.52
CA VAL A 187 13.85 14.40 -0.73
C VAL A 187 14.90 13.72 -1.63
N PRO A 188 14.53 13.19 -2.80
CA PRO A 188 15.51 12.64 -3.73
C PRO A 188 16.37 13.78 -4.28
N CYS A 189 17.67 13.49 -4.48
CA CYS A 189 18.58 14.33 -5.26
C CYS A 189 18.09 14.49 -6.70
#